data_AF-A0A1W5XHC9-F1
#
_entry.id   AF-A0A1W5XHC9-F1
#
_cell.length_a   1.000
_cell.length_b   1.000
_cell.length_c   1.000
_cell.angle_alpha   90.00
_cell.angle_beta   90.00
_cell.angle_gamma   90.00
#
_symmetry.space_group_name_H-M   'P 1'
#
loop_
_entity.id
_entity.type
_entity.pdbx_description
1 polymer ?
#
loop_
_entity_poly.entity_id
_entity_poly.type
_entity_poly.pdbx_seq_one_letter_code
_entity_poly.pdbx_strand_id
1 'polypeptide(L)' 'MLNASIGFAQEHSAERTSESLQAMVPHRCRVLRGGEVTDLPAADLVPGDVVLLEAGDAVPADCRLVGGP' A
#
# COMPACT_ATOMS: atom_id res chain seq x y z
N MET A 1 -14.24 -13.97 -32.85
CA MET A 1 -13.23 -12.94 -33.17
C MET A 1 -13.54 -11.62 -32.45
N LEU A 2 -14.74 -11.03 -32.61
CA LEU A 2 -15.14 -9.77 -31.94
C LEU A 2 -15.14 -9.84 -30.39
N ASN A 3 -15.65 -10.93 -29.80
CA ASN A 3 -15.69 -11.07 -28.33
C ASN A 3 -14.29 -11.21 -27.70
N ALA A 4 -13.33 -11.79 -28.44
CA ALA A 4 -11.97 -12.01 -27.93
C ALA A 4 -11.17 -10.69 -27.90
N SER A 5 -11.33 -9.82 -28.89
CA SER A 5 -10.67 -8.51 -28.93
C SER A 5 -11.28 -7.54 -27.91
N ILE A 6 -12.59 -7.61 -27.65
CA ILE A 6 -13.23 -6.84 -26.57
C ILE A 6 -12.77 -7.33 -25.19
N GLY A 7 -12.68 -8.66 -24.98
CA GLY A 7 -12.17 -9.24 -23.74
C GLY A 7 -10.71 -8.85 -23.46
N PHE A 8 -9.85 -8.94 -24.48
CA PHE A 8 -8.44 -8.58 -24.38
C PHE A 8 -8.23 -7.08 -24.04
N ALA A 9 -9.05 -6.19 -24.60
CA ALA A 9 -9.00 -4.78 -24.27
C ALA A 9 -9.47 -4.48 -22.83
N GLN A 10 -10.44 -5.24 -22.30
CA GLN A 10 -10.88 -5.12 -20.91
C GLN A 10 -9.81 -5.61 -19.93
N GLU A 11 -9.18 -6.75 -20.21
CA GLU A 11 -8.09 -7.31 -19.40
C GLU A 11 -6.91 -6.33 -19.29
N HIS A 12 -6.49 -5.77 -20.44
CA HIS A 12 -5.36 -4.84 -20.51
C HIS A 12 -5.63 -3.49 -19.82
N SER A 13 -6.88 -3.05 -19.80
CA SER A 13 -7.29 -1.82 -19.08
C SER A 13 -7.39 -2.05 -17.57
N ALA A 14 -7.72 -3.27 -17.15
CA ALA A 14 -7.79 -3.65 -15.74
C ALA A 14 -6.38 -3.71 -15.13
N GLU A 15 -5.41 -4.31 -15.83
CA GLU A 15 -4.01 -4.38 -15.37
C GLU A 15 -3.40 -3.00 -15.13
N ARG A 16 -3.58 -2.06 -16.09
CA ARG A 16 -3.05 -0.69 -15.98
C ARG A 16 -3.62 0.11 -14.81
N THR A 17 -4.85 -0.17 -14.42
CA THR A 17 -5.49 0.48 -13.27
C THR A 17 -4.89 -0.03 -11.96
N SER A 18 -4.48 -1.29 -11.92
CA SER A 18 -3.85 -1.89 -10.75
C SER A 18 -2.42 -1.38 -10.53
N GLU A 19 -1.64 -1.21 -11.62
CA GLU A 19 -0.27 -0.68 -11.55
C GLU A 19 -0.21 0.78 -11.07
N SER A 20 -1.15 1.64 -11.50
CA SER A 20 -1.16 3.05 -11.08
C SER A 20 -1.48 3.23 -9.60
N LEU A 21 -2.28 2.32 -9.02
CA LEU A 21 -2.54 2.28 -7.58
C LEU A 21 -1.29 1.87 -6.79
N GLN A 22 -0.49 0.93 -7.31
CA GLN A 22 0.76 0.52 -6.67
C GLN A 22 1.81 1.64 -6.62
N ALA A 23 1.82 2.54 -7.60
CA ALA A 23 2.73 3.68 -7.63
C ALA A 23 2.43 4.78 -6.59
N MET A 24 1.25 4.75 -5.95
CA MET A 24 0.83 5.74 -4.94
C MET A 24 1.06 5.29 -3.48
N VAL A 25 1.51 4.05 -3.27
CA VAL A 25 1.85 3.53 -1.94
C VAL A 25 3.15 4.21 -1.47
N PRO A 26 3.20 4.85 -0.28
CA PRO A 26 4.42 5.49 0.20
C PRO A 26 5.55 4.47 0.20
N HIS A 27 6.68 4.86 -0.39
CA HIS A 27 7.72 3.92 -0.79
C HIS A 27 8.22 3.03 0.36
N ARG A 28 8.24 3.56 1.59
CA ARG A 28 8.65 2.86 2.82
C ARG A 28 7.91 3.45 4.03
N CYS A 29 7.72 2.66 5.08
CA CYS A 29 7.17 3.09 6.36
C CYS A 29 7.92 2.46 7.53
N ARG A 30 7.86 3.12 8.69
CA ARG A 30 8.46 2.62 9.94
C ARG A 30 7.41 1.91 10.78
N VAL A 31 7.72 0.72 11.24
CA VAL A 31 6.84 -0.09 12.10
C VAL A 31 7.57 -0.58 13.35
N LEU A 32 6.84 -0.82 14.43
CA LEU A 32 7.35 -1.47 15.62
C LEU A 32 7.03 -2.96 15.56
N ARG A 33 8.04 -3.82 15.37
CA ARG A 33 7.92 -5.28 15.37
C ARG A 33 8.92 -5.87 16.34
N GLY A 34 8.47 -6.78 17.21
CA GLY A 34 9.36 -7.41 18.20
C GLY A 34 10.01 -6.44 19.20
N GLY A 35 9.45 -5.24 19.37
CA GLY A 35 10.02 -4.18 20.21
C GLY A 35 11.07 -3.30 19.51
N GLU A 36 11.38 -3.57 18.24
CA GLU A 36 12.33 -2.78 17.45
C GLU A 36 11.64 -2.03 16.31
N VAL A 37 12.16 -0.84 16.01
CA VAL A 37 11.68 -0.04 14.88
C VAL A 37 12.33 -0.58 13.61
N THR A 38 11.51 -1.07 12.69
CA THR A 38 11.92 -1.60 11.40
C THR A 38 11.35 -0.75 10.29
N ASP A 39 12.16 -0.47 9.27
CA ASP A 39 11.74 0.25 8.08
C ASP A 39 11.49 -0.76 6.93
N LEU A 40 10.29 -0.74 6.37
CA LEU A 40 9.85 -1.71 5.35
C LEU A 40 9.02 -1.05 4.25
N PRO A 41 8.98 -1.63 3.03
CA PRO A 41 8.07 -1.16 1.98
C PRO A 41 6.63 -1.21 2.47
N ALA A 42 5.84 -0.16 2.27
CA ALA A 42 4.45 -0.15 2.77
C ALA A 42 3.57 -1.25 2.15
N ALA A 43 3.97 -1.81 1.01
CA ALA A 43 3.35 -3.00 0.42
C ALA A 43 3.50 -4.27 1.28
N ASP A 44 4.53 -4.33 2.14
CA ASP A 44 4.79 -5.46 3.04
C ASP A 44 4.14 -5.28 4.43
N LEU A 45 3.32 -4.23 4.59
CA LEU A 45 2.55 -3.97 5.81
C LEU A 45 1.39 -4.97 5.92
N VAL A 46 1.17 -5.51 7.12
CA VAL A 46 0.08 -6.45 7.40
C VAL A 46 -0.78 -6.00 8.58
N PRO A 47 -2.06 -6.43 8.64
CA PRO A 47 -2.90 -6.16 9.81
C PRO A 47 -2.24 -6.65 11.11
N GLY A 48 -2.13 -5.74 12.09
CA GLY A 48 -1.47 -6.01 13.37
C GLY A 48 -0.14 -5.27 13.55
N ASP A 49 0.44 -4.74 12.47
CA ASP A 49 1.60 -3.86 12.57
C ASP A 49 1.26 -2.55 13.27
N VAL A 50 2.21 -2.05 14.06
CA VAL A 50 2.13 -0.72 14.68
C VAL A 50 3.01 0.22 13.86
N VAL A 51 2.38 1.09 13.07
CA VAL A 51 3.08 2.09 12.25
C VAL A 51 3.43 3.32 13.10
N LEU A 52 4.64 3.82 12.95
CA LEU A 52 5.12 5.07 13.55
C LEU A 52 4.99 6.19 12.53
N LEU A 53 4.19 7.21 12.85
CA LEU A 53 3.94 8.37 11.99
C LEU A 53 4.48 9.65 12.64
N GLU A 54 5.17 10.47 11.86
CA GLU A 54 5.59 11.82 12.21
C GLU A 54 4.91 12.86 11.33
N ALA A 55 5.04 14.14 11.71
CA ALA A 55 4.49 15.23 10.93
C ALA A 55 5.15 15.28 9.54
N GLY A 56 4.33 15.16 8.49
CA GLY A 56 4.77 15.10 7.10
C GLY A 56 4.82 13.69 6.51
N ASP A 57 4.64 12.65 7.33
CA ASP A 57 4.53 11.28 6.83
C ASP A 57 3.20 11.07 6.09
N ALA A 58 3.27 10.38 4.95
CA ALA A 58 2.08 9.86 4.29
C ALA A 58 1.59 8.61 5.03
N VAL A 59 0.27 8.51 5.21
CA VAL A 59 -0.34 7.34 5.86
C VAL A 59 -0.26 6.13 4.90
N PRO A 60 0.43 5.02 5.28
CA PRO A 60 0.72 3.92 4.35
C PRO A 60 -0.46 3.00 4.06
N ALA A 61 -1.43 2.94 4.95
CA ALA A 61 -2.64 2.13 4.84
C ALA A 61 -3.73 2.67 5.77
N ASP A 62 -4.95 2.17 5.63
CA ASP A 62 -6.01 2.46 6.59
C ASP A 62 -5.65 1.91 7.98
N CYS A 63 -5.40 2.84 8.92
CA CYS A 63 -4.91 2.52 10.25
C CYS A 63 -5.91 2.94 11.33
N ARG A 64 -5.87 2.23 12.47
CA ARG A 64 -6.50 2.69 13.71
C ARG A 64 -5.47 3.41 14.56
N LEU A 65 -5.79 4.62 15.00
CA LEU A 65 -4.95 5.35 15.95
C LEU A 65 -4.96 4.64 17.31
N VAL A 66 -3.78 4.30 17.83
CA VAL A 66 -3.61 3.59 19.10
C VAL A 66 -2.93 4.42 20.18
N GLY A 67 -2.35 5.57 19.79
CA GLY A 67 -1.66 6.49 20.68
C GLY A 67 -1.17 7.71 19.91
N GLY A 68 -0.81 8.76 20.64
CA GLY A 68 -0.25 10.00 20.13
C GLY A 68 0.35 10.81 21.28
N PRO A 69 1.14 11.86 20.98
CA PRO A 69 1.60 12.79 22.00
C PRO A 69 0.44 13.46 22.74
#